data_AF-A0A554J0J9-F1
#
_entry.id   AF-A0A554J0J9-F1
#
_cell.length_a   1.000
_cell.length_b   1.000
_cell.length_c   1.000
_cell.angle_alpha   90.00
_cell.angle_beta   90.00
_cell.angle_gamma   90.00
#
_symmetry.space_group_name_H-M   'P 1'
#
loop_
_entity.id
_entity.type
_entity.pdbx_description
1 polymer ?
#
loop_
_entity_poly.entity_id
_entity_poly.type
_entity_poly.pdbx_seq_one_letter_code
_entity_poly.pdbx_strand_id
1 'polypeptide(L)'
;MKHFSNAPPAQKSFLILLSVAIVIFVAIGLSSLKNRSQTQAVTENTRDSLSARGEKNKVLSDFPIPLDHPNVGSVFVHYFLTGTIDQIKNVSEGTQIVLEGAQKTLPQIIATKESRISRISQPYSDTTLTIIRASDLRKGMQTDISIEYELRSRLWIVRDIFIPTDRNP
;
A
#
# COMPACT_ATOMS: atom_id res chain seq x y z
N MET A 1 32.36 58.69 39.15
CA MET A 1 32.20 57.26 38.87
C MET A 1 30.76 56.99 38.48
N LYS A 2 30.50 56.64 37.21
CA LYS A 2 29.17 56.20 36.72
C LYS A 2 29.35 54.81 36.14
N HIS A 3 28.70 53.81 36.73
CA HIS A 3 28.64 52.45 36.22
C HIS A 3 27.61 52.40 35.06
N PHE A 4 28.07 52.04 33.86
CA PHE A 4 27.19 51.62 32.77
C PHE A 4 26.92 50.12 32.91
N SER A 5 25.65 49.76 33.12
CA SER A 5 25.17 48.38 33.08
C SER A 5 24.88 48.01 31.63
N ASN A 6 25.65 47.07 31.09
CA ASN A 6 25.35 46.45 29.80
C ASN A 6 24.31 45.33 30.02
N ALA A 7 23.08 45.54 29.55
CA ALA A 7 22.07 44.47 29.49
C ALA A 7 22.43 43.44 28.40
N PRO A 8 22.29 42.12 28.65
CA PRO A 8 22.71 41.09 27.73
C PRO A 8 21.74 40.89 26.53
N PRO A 9 22.25 40.45 25.36
CA PRO A 9 21.49 40.33 24.11
C PRO A 9 20.65 39.04 24.02
N ALA A 10 19.87 38.70 25.06
CA ALA A 10 19.12 37.44 25.10
C ALA A 10 17.73 37.49 24.41
N GLN A 11 17.15 38.68 24.24
CA GLN A 11 15.76 38.83 23.77
C GLN A 11 15.58 38.65 22.24
N LYS A 12 16.59 38.99 21.43
CA LYS A 12 16.49 38.90 19.96
C LYS A 12 16.54 37.45 19.45
N SER A 13 17.29 36.58 20.13
CA SER A 13 17.45 35.18 19.75
C SER A 13 16.18 34.34 19.99
N PHE A 14 15.39 34.69 21.01
CA PHE A 14 14.16 33.98 21.34
C PHE A 14 13.05 34.21 20.30
N LEU A 15 12.92 35.43 19.78
CA LEU A 15 11.92 35.76 18.76
C LEU A 15 12.20 35.09 17.41
N ILE A 16 13.48 34.92 17.06
CA ILE A 16 13.87 34.20 15.82
C ILE A 16 13.54 32.71 15.95
N LEU A 17 13.86 32.08 17.09
CA LEU A 17 13.55 30.66 17.34
C LEU A 17 12.04 30.38 17.33
N LEU A 18 11.23 31.28 17.89
CA LEU A 18 9.78 31.15 17.88
C LEU A 18 9.20 31.23 16.46
N SER A 19 9.74 32.11 15.61
CA SER A 19 9.31 32.24 14.21
C SER A 19 9.61 30.99 13.37
N VAL A 20 10.77 30.36 13.58
CA VAL A 20 11.15 29.11 12.89
C VAL A 20 10.26 27.95 13.32
N ALA A 21 9.94 27.84 14.61
CA ALA A 21 9.06 26.79 15.12
C ALA A 21 7.64 26.87 14.54
N ILE A 22 7.10 28.08 14.37
CA ILE A 22 5.76 28.29 13.78
C ILE A 22 5.73 27.87 12.30
N VAL A 23 6.76 28.22 11.52
CA VAL A 23 6.84 27.84 10.09
C VAL A 23 6.91 26.31 9.92
N ILE A 24 7.67 25.63 10.79
CA ILE A 24 7.75 24.16 10.77
C ILE A 24 6.40 23.53 11.11
N PHE A 25 5.68 24.05 12.12
CA PHE A 25 4.37 23.51 12.51
C PHE A 25 3.31 23.68 11.41
N VAL A 26 3.31 24.82 10.72
CA VAL A 26 2.41 25.09 9.59
C VAL A 26 2.71 24.18 8.40
N ALA A 27 3.99 23.93 8.09
CA ALA A 27 4.39 23.02 7.01
C ALA A 27 3.98 21.56 7.27
N ILE A 28 4.08 21.09 8.52
CA ILE A 28 3.64 19.75 8.92
C ILE A 28 2.11 19.63 8.84
N GLY A 29 1.37 20.66 9.28
CA GLY A 29 -0.10 20.69 9.19
C GLY A 29 -0.61 20.65 7.74
N LEU A 30 -0.01 21.42 6.83
CA LEU A 30 -0.35 21.43 5.41
C LEU A 30 -0.04 20.10 4.70
N SER A 31 1.05 19.44 5.07
CA SER A 31 1.42 18.12 4.51
C SER A 31 0.42 17.03 4.91
N SER A 32 -0.13 17.10 6.13
CA SER A 32 -1.12 16.14 6.63
C SER A 32 -2.49 16.27 5.93
N LEU A 33 -2.87 17.50 5.55
CA LEU A 33 -4.10 17.74 4.78
C LEU A 33 -3.99 17.22 3.33
N LYS A 34 -2.82 17.40 2.70
CA LYS A 34 -2.59 16.95 1.32
C LYS A 34 -2.67 15.42 1.17
N ASN A 35 -2.17 14.69 2.18
CA ASN A 35 -2.24 13.23 2.20
C ASN A 35 -3.67 12.70 2.37
N ARG A 36 -4.53 13.39 3.15
CA ARG A 36 -5.95 12.98 3.32
C ARG A 36 -6.76 13.11 2.03
N SER A 37 -6.51 14.12 1.21
CA SER A 37 -7.21 14.32 -0.06
C SER A 37 -6.84 13.26 -1.11
N GLN A 38 -5.60 12.75 -1.08
CA GLN A 38 -5.17 11.69 -2.00
C GLN A 38 -5.73 10.31 -1.65
N THR A 39 -5.89 10.00 -0.36
CA THR A 39 -6.53 8.72 0.03
C THR A 39 -7.99 8.65 -0.42
N GLN A 40 -8.71 9.78 -0.43
CA GLN A 40 -10.09 9.84 -0.94
C GLN A 40 -10.17 9.66 -2.46
N ALA A 41 -9.27 10.28 -3.23
CA ALA A 41 -9.26 10.16 -4.69
C ALA A 41 -8.94 8.74 -5.20
N VAL A 42 -8.08 7.99 -4.48
CA VAL A 42 -7.81 6.58 -4.78
C VAL A 42 -9.01 5.69 -4.45
N THR A 43 -9.78 6.06 -3.43
CA THR A 43 -11.01 5.34 -3.03
C THR A 43 -12.15 5.54 -4.05
N GLU A 44 -12.29 6.74 -4.62
CA GLU A 44 -13.32 7.06 -5.62
C GLU A 44 -13.11 6.35 -6.97
N ASN A 45 -11.88 6.32 -7.49
CA ASN A 45 -11.60 5.64 -8.77
C ASN A 45 -11.84 4.12 -8.71
N THR A 46 -11.75 3.52 -7.51
CA THR A 46 -12.06 2.11 -7.30
C THR A 46 -13.57 1.87 -7.18
N ARG A 47 -14.34 2.87 -6.71
CA ARG A 47 -15.79 2.77 -6.52
C ARG A 47 -16.55 2.83 -7.84
N ASP A 48 -16.12 3.68 -8.77
CA ASP A 48 -16.80 3.87 -10.06
C ASP A 48 -16.52 2.74 -11.06
N SER A 49 -15.34 2.10 -10.98
CA SER A 49 -14.98 0.97 -11.86
C SER A 49 -15.71 -0.33 -11.49
N LEU A 50 -16.13 -0.52 -10.24
CA LEU A 50 -16.86 -1.72 -9.79
C LEU A 50 -18.39 -1.61 -9.95
N SER A 51 -18.93 -0.39 -10.08
CA SER A 51 -20.38 -0.16 -10.16
C SER A 51 -20.97 -0.42 -11.55
N ALA A 52 -20.13 -0.59 -12.59
CA ALA A 52 -20.56 -0.72 -13.99
C ALA A 52 -20.83 -2.16 -14.47
N ARG A 53 -20.64 -3.20 -13.62
CA ARG A 53 -20.97 -4.60 -13.95
C ARG A 53 -22.01 -5.16 -12.99
N GLY A 54 -23.24 -4.67 -13.14
CA GLY A 54 -24.42 -5.09 -12.39
C GLY A 54 -24.99 -6.45 -12.81
N GLU A 55 -24.17 -7.49 -12.94
CA GLU A 55 -24.66 -8.87 -12.82
C GLU A 55 -24.54 -9.27 -11.35
N LYS A 56 -25.70 -9.40 -10.68
CA LYS A 56 -25.78 -9.88 -9.30
C LYS A 56 -25.28 -11.32 -9.24
N ASN A 57 -23.98 -11.49 -9.02
CA ASN A 57 -23.40 -12.77 -8.64
C ASN A 57 -23.98 -13.18 -7.28
N LYS A 58 -25.05 -14.00 -7.33
CA LYS A 58 -25.74 -14.61 -6.16
C LYS A 58 -24.81 -15.35 -5.20
N VAL A 59 -23.61 -15.74 -5.65
CA VAL A 59 -22.63 -16.48 -4.84
C VAL A 59 -22.10 -15.65 -3.66
N LEU A 60 -22.16 -14.31 -3.73
CA LEU A 60 -21.68 -13.44 -2.65
C LEU A 60 -22.79 -12.97 -1.68
N SER A 61 -24.06 -13.37 -1.86
CA SER A 61 -25.15 -12.91 -0.98
C SER A 61 -25.39 -13.79 0.24
N ASP A 62 -24.89 -15.04 0.23
CA ASP A 62 -25.28 -16.07 1.21
C ASP A 62 -24.07 -16.55 2.02
N PHE A 63 -23.39 -15.62 2.70
CA PHE A 63 -22.35 -15.99 3.66
C PHE A 63 -22.95 -16.75 4.86
N PRO A 64 -22.28 -17.79 5.38
CA PRO A 64 -22.78 -18.56 6.53
C PRO A 64 -22.92 -17.71 7.80
N ILE A 65 -22.19 -16.59 7.88
CA ILE A 65 -22.34 -15.57 8.91
C ILE A 65 -22.50 -14.22 8.19
N PRO A 66 -23.50 -13.40 8.57
CA PRO A 66 -23.65 -12.06 7.99
C PRO A 66 -22.39 -11.21 8.16
N LEU A 67 -22.02 -10.46 7.12
CA LEU A 67 -20.84 -9.59 7.12
C LEU A 67 -20.91 -8.50 8.21
N ASP A 68 -22.11 -8.10 8.60
CA ASP A 68 -22.40 -7.06 9.58
C ASP A 68 -22.60 -7.58 11.01
N HIS A 69 -22.49 -8.90 11.23
CA HIS A 69 -22.62 -9.49 12.57
C HIS A 69 -21.55 -8.91 13.53
N PRO A 70 -21.91 -8.51 14.77
CA PRO A 70 -21.02 -7.75 15.67
C PRO A 70 -19.76 -8.52 16.09
N ASN A 71 -19.80 -9.85 16.05
CA ASN A 71 -18.65 -10.72 16.36
C ASN A 71 -17.77 -11.06 15.13
N VAL A 72 -18.09 -10.53 13.95
CA VAL A 72 -17.29 -10.72 12.75
C VAL A 72 -16.36 -9.52 12.57
N GLY A 73 -15.08 -9.72 12.87
CA GLY A 73 -14.05 -8.68 12.72
C GLY A 73 -13.76 -8.34 11.26
N SER A 74 -13.45 -9.35 10.45
CA SER A 74 -13.10 -9.20 9.04
C SER A 74 -13.51 -10.43 8.24
N VAL A 75 -13.79 -10.22 6.95
CA VAL A 75 -14.11 -11.28 5.99
C VAL A 75 -13.34 -11.00 4.71
N PHE A 76 -12.57 -11.98 4.25
CA PHE A 76 -11.72 -11.86 3.08
C PHE A 76 -12.14 -12.85 2.00
N VAL A 77 -12.05 -12.43 0.75
CA VAL A 77 -11.99 -13.34 -0.39
C VAL A 77 -10.53 -13.44 -0.82
N HIS A 78 -9.99 -14.66 -0.79
CA HIS A 78 -8.61 -14.92 -1.14
C HIS A 78 -8.50 -15.34 -2.60
N TYR A 79 -7.56 -14.75 -3.34
CA TYR A 79 -7.26 -15.06 -4.72
C TYR A 79 -5.78 -15.40 -4.87
N PHE A 80 -5.49 -16.32 -5.78
CA PHE A 80 -4.14 -16.65 -6.20
C PHE A 80 -4.01 -16.36 -7.69
N LEU A 81 -3.14 -15.42 -8.04
CA LEU A 81 -2.95 -14.94 -9.40
C LEU A 81 -1.58 -15.40 -9.90
N THR A 82 -1.53 -16.07 -11.04
CA THR A 82 -0.27 -16.41 -11.70
C THR A 82 -0.12 -15.58 -12.97
N GLY A 83 1.07 -15.02 -13.21
CA GLY A 83 1.33 -14.29 -14.44
C GLY A 83 2.77 -13.83 -14.62
N THR A 84 3.02 -13.17 -15.74
CA THR A 84 4.32 -12.58 -16.08
C THR A 84 4.32 -11.09 -15.78
N ILE A 85 5.37 -10.58 -15.15
CA ILE A 85 5.53 -9.14 -14.88
C ILE A 85 5.76 -8.39 -16.20
N ASP A 86 4.86 -7.48 -16.57
CA ASP A 86 5.03 -6.56 -17.70
C ASP A 86 5.71 -5.24 -17.27
N GLN A 87 5.30 -4.68 -16.13
CA GLN A 87 5.84 -3.41 -15.61
C GLN A 87 5.98 -3.44 -14.09
N ILE A 88 6.97 -2.70 -13.60
CA ILE A 88 7.20 -2.44 -12.18
C ILE A 88 7.25 -0.92 -12.03
N LYS A 89 6.37 -0.37 -11.19
CA LYS A 89 6.30 1.08 -10.95
C LYS A 89 6.47 1.37 -9.47
N ASN A 90 7.32 2.32 -9.14
CA ASN A 90 7.37 2.86 -7.79
C ASN A 90 6.22 3.86 -7.62
N VAL A 91 5.38 3.63 -6.63
CA VAL A 91 4.25 4.49 -6.25
C VAL A 91 4.43 4.92 -4.79
N SER A 92 3.64 5.88 -4.32
CA SER A 92 3.77 6.41 -2.94
C SER A 92 3.59 5.34 -1.87
N GLU A 93 2.75 4.34 -2.13
CA GLU A 93 2.37 3.30 -1.19
C GLU A 93 3.28 2.06 -1.26
N GLY A 94 4.17 1.98 -2.25
CA GLY A 94 5.05 0.82 -2.43
C GLY A 94 5.41 0.57 -3.90
N THR A 95 5.45 -0.71 -4.28
CA THR A 95 5.79 -1.15 -5.63
C THR A 95 4.56 -1.72 -6.32
N GLN A 96 4.09 -1.07 -7.38
CA GLN A 96 3.05 -1.60 -8.23
C GLN A 96 3.63 -2.61 -9.23
N ILE A 97 3.08 -3.82 -9.23
CA ILE A 97 3.39 -4.89 -10.17
C ILE A 97 2.26 -4.96 -11.18
N VAL A 98 2.59 -4.86 -12.46
CA VAL A 98 1.62 -4.99 -13.55
C VAL A 98 1.87 -6.30 -14.26
N LEU A 99 0.89 -7.19 -14.25
CA LEU A 99 0.95 -8.46 -14.99
C LEU A 99 0.57 -8.26 -16.45
N GLU A 100 1.14 -9.06 -17.34
CA GLU A 100 0.84 -9.06 -18.77
C GLU A 100 -0.65 -9.32 -19.03
N GLY A 101 -1.27 -8.50 -19.90
CA GLY A 101 -2.70 -8.60 -20.24
C GLY A 101 -3.69 -8.22 -19.13
N ALA A 102 -3.21 -7.91 -17.91
CA ALA A 102 -4.07 -7.74 -16.74
C ALA A 102 -4.57 -6.30 -16.50
N GLN A 103 -3.98 -5.29 -17.15
CA GLN A 103 -4.25 -3.86 -16.85
C GLN A 103 -5.72 -3.44 -16.95
N LYS A 104 -6.54 -4.17 -17.72
CA LYS A 104 -7.96 -3.89 -17.92
C LYS A 104 -8.90 -4.78 -17.09
N THR A 105 -8.38 -5.84 -16.48
CA THR A 105 -9.20 -6.91 -15.87
C THR A 105 -8.91 -7.12 -14.39
N LEU A 106 -7.70 -6.82 -13.93
CA LEU A 106 -7.30 -6.94 -12.54
C LEU A 106 -7.22 -5.56 -11.87
N PRO A 107 -7.48 -5.48 -10.56
CA PRO A 107 -7.17 -4.28 -9.78
C PRO A 107 -5.66 -3.98 -9.85
N GLN A 108 -5.30 -2.77 -9.47
CA GLN A 108 -3.88 -2.43 -9.31
C GLN A 108 -3.26 -3.30 -8.20
N ILE A 109 -2.26 -4.09 -8.56
CA ILE A 109 -1.54 -4.95 -7.61
C ILE A 109 -0.39 -4.13 -7.04
N ILE A 110 -0.57 -3.59 -5.83
CA ILE A 110 0.43 -2.76 -5.16
C ILE A 110 0.99 -3.55 -3.99
N ALA A 111 2.27 -3.94 -4.09
CA ALA A 111 3.04 -4.51 -2.99
C ALA A 111 3.45 -3.39 -2.04
N THR A 112 2.90 -3.40 -0.83
CA THR A 112 3.23 -2.42 0.21
C THR A 112 4.38 -2.93 1.07
N LYS A 113 4.77 -2.17 2.09
CA LYS A 113 5.77 -2.62 3.08
C LYS A 113 5.31 -3.85 3.89
N GLU A 114 4.00 -4.10 3.95
CA GLU A 114 3.43 -5.26 4.61
C GLU A 114 3.40 -6.50 3.70
N SER A 115 3.52 -6.33 2.38
CA SER A 115 3.60 -7.43 1.43
C SER A 115 4.96 -8.11 1.50
N ARG A 116 4.97 -9.45 1.54
CA ARG A 116 6.21 -10.22 1.49
C ARG A 116 6.50 -10.65 0.05
N ILE A 117 7.71 -10.35 -0.43
CA ILE A 117 8.17 -10.76 -1.75
C ILE A 117 9.26 -11.81 -1.54
N SER A 118 9.09 -12.99 -2.12
CA SER A 118 9.99 -14.11 -1.85
C SER A 118 10.32 -14.88 -3.10
N ARG A 119 11.57 -15.33 -3.21
CA ARG A 119 11.91 -16.47 -4.08
C ARG A 119 11.50 -17.77 -3.40
N ILE A 120 10.99 -18.71 -4.17
CA ILE A 120 10.61 -20.04 -3.68
C ILE A 120 11.10 -21.11 -4.65
N SER A 121 11.66 -22.19 -4.10
CA SER A 121 12.19 -23.33 -4.87
C SER A 121 11.41 -24.59 -4.58
N GLN A 122 11.43 -25.56 -5.50
CA GLN A 122 10.81 -26.85 -5.23
C GLN A 122 11.61 -27.64 -4.17
N PRO A 123 10.93 -28.39 -3.28
CA PRO A 123 9.48 -28.42 -3.09
C PRO A 123 8.98 -27.09 -2.48
N TYR A 124 7.85 -26.57 -2.95
CA TYR A 124 7.31 -25.29 -2.48
C TYR A 124 6.85 -25.40 -1.03
N SER A 125 7.65 -24.87 -0.11
CA SER A 125 7.41 -24.88 1.33
C SER A 125 7.98 -23.63 1.98
N ASP A 126 7.62 -23.38 3.24
CA ASP A 126 8.19 -22.28 4.02
C ASP A 126 9.71 -22.39 4.19
N THR A 127 10.27 -23.60 4.13
CA THR A 127 11.71 -23.84 4.26
C THR A 127 12.51 -23.52 3.00
N THR A 128 11.86 -23.43 1.84
CA THR A 128 12.49 -23.08 0.56
C THR A 128 12.23 -21.64 0.15
N LEU A 129 11.59 -20.87 1.03
CA LEU A 129 11.24 -19.48 0.82
C LEU A 129 12.39 -18.56 1.28
N THR A 130 12.82 -17.66 0.40
CA THR A 130 13.80 -16.62 0.70
C THR A 130 13.22 -15.25 0.38
N ILE A 131 13.13 -14.37 1.38
CA ILE A 131 12.64 -12.99 1.19
C ILE A 131 13.61 -12.22 0.30
N ILE A 132 13.08 -11.54 -0.71
CA ILE A 132 13.82 -10.68 -1.63
C ILE A 132 13.24 -9.26 -1.62
N ARG A 133 13.96 -8.30 -2.20
CA ARG A 133 13.52 -6.91 -2.30
C ARG A 133 12.71 -6.71 -3.57
N ALA A 134 11.84 -5.71 -3.56
CA ALA A 134 11.13 -5.27 -4.77
C ALA A 134 12.08 -4.86 -5.91
N SER A 135 13.28 -4.36 -5.57
CA SER A 135 14.34 -4.03 -6.53
C SER A 135 14.89 -5.24 -7.29
N ASP A 136 14.67 -6.45 -6.79
CA ASP A 136 15.16 -7.68 -7.42
C ASP A 136 14.18 -8.19 -8.50
N LEU A 137 12.96 -7.62 -8.55
CA LEU A 137 11.96 -7.94 -9.54
C LEU A 137 12.31 -7.33 -10.90
N ARG A 138 11.97 -8.03 -11.97
CA ARG A 138 12.23 -7.60 -13.35
C ARG A 138 11.05 -7.94 -14.25
N LYS A 139 10.90 -7.16 -15.32
CA LYS A 139 10.01 -7.49 -16.44
C LYS A 139 10.35 -8.90 -16.96
N GLY A 140 9.32 -9.67 -17.29
CA GLY A 140 9.43 -11.03 -17.81
C GLY A 140 9.49 -12.13 -16.74
N MET A 141 9.64 -11.78 -15.45
CA MET A 141 9.58 -12.77 -14.38
C MET A 141 8.18 -13.35 -14.25
N GLN A 142 8.09 -14.66 -14.12
CA GLN A 142 6.84 -15.32 -13.73
C GLN A 142 6.67 -15.24 -12.22
N THR A 143 5.46 -14.92 -11.78
CA THR A 143 5.14 -14.75 -10.37
C THR A 143 3.79 -15.35 -10.03
N ASP A 144 3.66 -15.81 -8.80
CA ASP A 144 2.38 -16.10 -8.18
C ASP A 144 2.10 -15.08 -7.07
N ILE A 145 0.90 -14.51 -7.06
CA ILE A 145 0.52 -13.42 -6.17
C ILE A 145 -0.69 -13.85 -5.35
N SER A 146 -0.53 -13.86 -4.04
CA SER A 146 -1.60 -14.03 -3.07
C SER A 146 -2.19 -12.66 -2.72
N ILE A 147 -3.48 -12.48 -3.04
CA ILE A 147 -4.18 -11.23 -2.81
C ILE A 147 -5.53 -11.49 -2.13
N GLU A 148 -5.87 -10.65 -1.16
CA GLU A 148 -7.12 -10.68 -0.43
C GLU A 148 -7.97 -9.46 -0.76
N TYR A 149 -9.27 -9.67 -0.87
CA TYR A 149 -10.24 -8.59 -0.91
C TYR A 149 -11.04 -8.59 0.39
N GLU A 150 -10.87 -7.56 1.21
CA GLU A 150 -11.63 -7.41 2.45
C GLU A 150 -13.03 -6.87 2.13
N LEU A 151 -14.06 -7.65 2.41
CA LEU A 151 -15.43 -7.37 1.96
C LEU A 151 -16.06 -6.13 2.60
N ARG A 152 -15.66 -5.78 3.83
CA ARG A 152 -16.21 -4.64 4.57
C ARG A 152 -15.57 -3.33 4.15
N SER A 153 -14.23 -3.23 4.17
CA SER A 153 -13.52 -2.03 3.70
C SER A 153 -13.45 -1.90 2.17
N ARG A 154 -13.68 -2.99 1.43
CA ARG A 154 -13.53 -3.07 -0.03
C ARG A 154 -12.09 -2.80 -0.50
N LEU A 155 -11.12 -3.18 0.32
CA LEU A 155 -9.71 -2.99 0.01
C LEU A 155 -9.08 -4.27 -0.49
N TRP A 156 -8.24 -4.12 -1.51
CA TRP A 156 -7.34 -5.16 -1.99
C TRP A 156 -6.05 -5.13 -1.18
N ILE A 157 -5.60 -6.29 -0.72
CA ILE A 157 -4.42 -6.45 0.13
C ILE A 157 -3.54 -7.52 -0.49
N VAL A 158 -2.36 -7.14 -0.96
CA VAL A 158 -1.35 -8.09 -1.44
C VAL A 158 -0.61 -8.67 -0.24
N ARG A 159 -0.74 -9.98 -0.03
CA ARG A 159 -0.08 -10.68 1.09
C ARG A 159 1.31 -11.13 0.70
N ASP A 160 1.37 -11.92 -0.35
CA ASP A 160 2.60 -12.57 -0.79
C ASP A 160 2.77 -12.47 -2.30
N ILE A 161 4.01 -12.26 -2.72
CA ILE A 161 4.45 -12.36 -4.10
C ILE A 161 5.56 -13.38 -4.14
N PHE A 162 5.31 -14.49 -4.80
CA PHE A 162 6.26 -15.58 -4.97
C PHE A 162 6.91 -15.47 -6.34
N ILE A 163 8.24 -15.63 -6.36
CA ILE A 163 9.08 -15.73 -7.56
C ILE A 163 9.64 -17.16 -7.61
N PRO A 164 8.97 -18.07 -8.32
CA PRO A 164 9.37 -19.48 -8.42
C PRO A 164 10.69 -19.62 -9.19
N THR A 165 11.69 -20.28 -8.60
CA THR A 165 13.02 -20.40 -9.21
C THR A 165 13.04 -21.30 -10.45
N ASP A 166 12.18 -22.30 -10.52
CA ASP A 166 12.02 -23.20 -11.67
C ASP A 166 11.44 -22.50 -12.91
N ARG A 167 10.72 -21.39 -12.72
CA ARG A 167 10.18 -20.54 -13.79
C ARG A 167 11.01 -19.28 -14.05
N ASN A 168 12.03 -19.02 -13.23
CA ASN A 168 12.88 -17.83 -13.28
C ASN A 168 14.35 -18.20 -13.02
N PRO A 169 15.01 -18.90 -13.96
CA PRO A 169 16.40 -19.34 -13.81
C PRO A 169 17.41 -18.18 -13.78
#